data_AF-A0A920KC35-F1
#
_entry.id   AF-A0A920KC35-F1
#
_cell.length_a   1.000
_cell.length_b   1.000
_cell.length_c   1.000
_cell.angle_alpha   90.00
_cell.angle_beta   90.00
_cell.angle_gamma   90.00
#
_symmetry.space_group_name_H-M   'P 1'
#
loop_
_entity.id
_entity.type
_entity.pdbx_description
1 polymer ?
#
loop_
_entity_poly.entity_id
_entity_poly.type
_entity_poly.pdbx_seq_one_letter_code
_entity_poly.pdbx_strand_id
1 'polypeptide(L)'
;MQIRKYLKLREVFLSLSLFFLASNLLFANSLPNFTSIVDKNIDAVVIVNAKKNVNNSTSQQPNLPDEFKPFFDRFFENNPMPNEQYRQTPSFGSGFIISQDGYVMTNNHVVSGADEITITLNDESIHNAELVGSDKRSDLALLKIDMDNLPVVTIGNSSDLKLGEWVLAIGSPFGFDRTVTAGIVSGKKRNSA
;
A
#
# COMPACT_ATOMS: atom_id res chain seq x y z
N MET A 1 61.14 -0.76 -47.16
CA MET A 1 60.95 -0.84 -45.69
C MET A 1 59.78 0.01 -45.16
N GLN A 2 59.40 1.11 -45.83
CA GLN A 2 58.35 2.03 -45.33
C GLN A 2 56.91 1.48 -45.42
N ILE A 3 56.53 0.77 -46.49
CA ILE A 3 55.14 0.29 -46.72
C ILE A 3 54.63 -0.67 -45.63
N ARG A 4 55.49 -1.59 -45.13
CA ARG A 4 55.13 -2.51 -44.03
C ARG A 4 54.86 -1.79 -42.70
N LYS A 5 55.44 -0.60 -42.51
CA LYS A 5 55.26 0.23 -41.30
C LYS A 5 53.88 0.88 -41.27
N TYR A 6 53.42 1.39 -42.43
CA TYR A 6 52.06 1.93 -42.59
C TYR A 6 50.98 0.85 -42.49
N LEU A 7 51.25 -0.36 -42.98
CA LEU A 7 50.31 -1.50 -42.85
C LEU A 7 50.08 -1.89 -41.38
N LYS A 8 51.17 -2.00 -40.59
CA LYS A 8 51.06 -2.27 -39.14
C LYS A 8 50.37 -1.13 -38.39
N LEU A 9 50.64 0.12 -38.75
CA LEU A 9 49.99 1.27 -38.12
C LEU A 9 48.48 1.32 -38.38
N ARG A 10 48.04 0.93 -39.59
CA ARG A 10 46.62 0.82 -39.95
C ARG A 10 45.90 -0.27 -39.14
N GLU A 11 46.53 -1.43 -38.96
CA GLU A 11 45.94 -2.53 -38.16
C GLU A 11 45.85 -2.20 -36.67
N VAL A 12 46.85 -1.50 -36.13
CA VAL A 12 46.79 -0.97 -34.76
C VAL A 12 45.66 0.06 -34.62
N PHE A 13 45.50 0.97 -35.60
CA PHE A 13 44.43 1.96 -35.55
C PHE A 13 43.03 1.34 -35.68
N LEU A 14 42.87 0.33 -36.56
CA LEU A 14 41.61 -0.41 -36.71
C LEU A 14 41.27 -1.20 -35.45
N SER A 15 42.24 -1.87 -34.83
CA SER A 15 42.01 -2.61 -33.58
C SER A 15 41.70 -1.67 -32.40
N LEU A 16 42.37 -0.52 -32.31
CA LEU A 16 42.06 0.50 -31.30
C LEU A 16 40.66 1.09 -31.49
N SER A 17 40.28 1.37 -32.74
CA SER A 17 38.93 1.84 -33.11
C SER A 17 37.87 0.80 -32.76
N LEU A 18 38.11 -0.47 -33.07
CA LEU A 18 37.19 -1.57 -32.76
C LEU A 18 37.07 -1.80 -31.24
N PHE A 19 38.17 -1.65 -30.50
CA PHE A 19 38.18 -1.69 -29.03
C PHE A 19 37.37 -0.54 -28.42
N PHE A 20 37.53 0.68 -28.93
CA PHE A 20 36.73 1.84 -28.53
C PHE A 20 35.24 1.69 -28.89
N LEU A 21 34.92 1.08 -30.03
CA LEU A 21 33.54 0.82 -30.43
C LEU A 21 32.89 -0.24 -29.51
N ALA A 22 33.64 -1.29 -29.15
CA ALA A 22 33.18 -2.36 -28.27
C ALA A 22 32.97 -1.88 -26.81
N SER A 23 33.81 -0.97 -26.31
CA SER A 23 33.68 -0.45 -24.94
C SER A 23 32.42 0.40 -24.72
N ASN A 24 31.83 0.96 -25.77
CA ASN A 24 30.60 1.76 -25.68
C ASN A 24 29.31 0.91 -25.68
N LEU A 25 29.39 -0.39 -26.01
CA LEU A 25 28.24 -1.30 -26.01
C LEU A 25 27.88 -1.85 -24.62
N LEU A 26 28.75 -1.67 -23.62
CA LEU A 26 28.62 -2.30 -22.30
C LEU A 26 27.76 -1.51 -21.29
N PHE A 27 27.19 -0.37 -21.68
CA PHE A 27 26.33 0.44 -20.80
C PHE A 27 24.87 0.46 -21.28
N ALA A 28 24.31 -0.72 -21.53
CA ALA A 28 22.85 -0.84 -21.54
C ALA A 28 22.38 -0.80 -20.07
N ASN A 29 21.80 0.32 -19.63
CA ASN A 29 21.11 0.37 -18.34
C ASN A 29 19.96 -0.64 -18.38
N SER A 30 20.14 -1.81 -17.76
CA SER A 30 19.07 -2.77 -17.59
C SER A 30 17.96 -2.15 -16.74
N LEU A 31 16.70 -2.43 -17.08
CA LEU A 31 15.57 -2.01 -16.25
C LEU A 31 15.74 -2.51 -14.81
N PRO A 32 15.26 -1.77 -13.80
CA PRO A 32 15.33 -2.23 -12.41
C PRO A 32 14.63 -3.58 -12.26
N ASN A 33 15.28 -4.51 -11.54
CA ASN A 33 14.67 -5.77 -11.15
C ASN A 33 14.11 -5.62 -9.73
N PHE A 34 12.79 -5.74 -9.58
CA PHE A 34 12.10 -5.57 -8.31
C PHE A 34 11.85 -6.88 -7.56
N THR A 35 12.09 -8.05 -8.17
CA THR A 35 11.75 -9.37 -7.59
C THR A 35 12.38 -9.56 -6.22
N SER A 36 13.68 -9.26 -6.07
CA SER A 36 14.37 -9.42 -4.78
C SER A 36 13.84 -8.49 -3.68
N ILE A 37 13.31 -7.32 -4.03
CA ILE A 37 12.71 -6.39 -3.06
C ILE A 37 11.34 -6.93 -2.63
N VAL A 38 10.55 -7.45 -3.57
CA VAL A 38 9.26 -8.09 -3.29
C VAL A 38 9.46 -9.31 -2.40
N ASP A 39 10.29 -10.27 -2.82
CA ASP A 39 10.53 -11.52 -2.08
C ASP A 39 10.95 -11.28 -0.62
N LYS A 40 11.71 -10.21 -0.38
CA LYS A 40 12.19 -9.88 0.97
C LYS A 40 11.15 -9.23 1.87
N ASN A 41 10.16 -8.52 1.31
CA ASN A 41 9.27 -7.66 2.09
C ASN A 41 7.80 -8.07 2.02
N ILE A 42 7.40 -8.89 1.04
CA ILE A 42 6.00 -9.24 0.80
C ILE A 42 5.35 -9.92 2.01
N ASP A 43 6.12 -10.70 2.76
CA ASP A 43 5.66 -11.42 3.96
C ASP A 43 5.32 -10.48 5.12
N ALA A 44 5.93 -9.30 5.16
CA ALA A 44 5.67 -8.28 6.18
C ALA A 44 4.52 -7.34 5.81
N VAL A 45 3.90 -7.52 4.64
CA VAL A 45 2.72 -6.76 4.20
C VAL A 45 1.46 -7.55 4.52
N VAL A 46 0.55 -6.91 5.26
CA VAL A 46 -0.65 -7.55 5.79
C VAL A 46 -1.91 -6.86 5.29
N ILE A 47 -3.03 -7.58 5.32
CA ILE A 47 -4.36 -7.02 5.07
C ILE A 47 -4.94 -6.57 6.41
N VAL A 48 -5.46 -5.34 6.45
CA VAL A 48 -6.15 -4.79 7.63
C VAL A 48 -7.63 -4.76 7.33
N ASN A 49 -8.41 -5.46 8.16
CA ASN A 49 -9.87 -5.47 8.09
C ASN A 49 -10.42 -4.75 9.31
N ALA A 50 -11.26 -3.75 9.08
CA ALA A 50 -11.87 -2.94 10.12
C ALA A 50 -13.40 -2.99 9.97
N LYS A 51 -14.09 -3.42 11.04
CA LYS A 51 -15.55 -3.56 11.07
C LYS A 51 -16.14 -2.66 12.14
N LYS A 52 -17.31 -2.11 11.85
CA LYS A 52 -18.13 -1.36 12.80
C LYS A 52 -19.37 -2.17 13.16
N ASN A 53 -19.51 -2.49 14.43
CA ASN A 53 -20.68 -3.15 14.99
C ASN A 53 -21.79 -2.10 15.17
N VAL A 54 -22.77 -2.14 14.27
CA VAL A 54 -24.01 -1.40 14.50
C VAL A 54 -24.81 -2.14 15.56
N ASN A 55 -24.61 -1.78 16.82
CA ASN A 55 -25.64 -2.04 17.82
C ASN A 55 -26.88 -1.27 17.37
N ASN A 56 -27.95 -1.98 17.03
CA ASN A 56 -29.27 -1.45 16.68
C ASN A 56 -29.73 -0.43 17.73
N SER A 57 -29.27 0.80 17.61
CA SER A 57 -29.64 1.91 18.47
C SER A 57 -30.66 2.70 17.69
N THR A 58 -31.89 2.23 17.85
CA THR A 58 -33.13 2.93 17.55
C THR A 58 -33.30 3.30 16.07
N SER A 59 -34.29 2.67 15.44
CA SER A 59 -35.01 3.25 14.31
C SER A 59 -35.43 4.68 14.67
N GLN A 60 -34.54 5.65 14.44
CA GLN A 60 -34.87 7.06 14.49
C GLN A 60 -35.81 7.28 13.32
N GLN A 61 -37.11 7.29 13.62
CA GLN A 61 -38.10 7.83 12.72
C GLN A 61 -37.57 9.19 12.22
N PRO A 62 -37.57 9.42 10.90
CA PRO A 62 -37.26 10.74 10.37
C PRO A 62 -38.11 11.76 11.13
N ASN A 63 -37.48 12.82 11.67
CA ASN A 63 -38.20 13.89 12.36
C ASN A 63 -38.99 14.68 11.29
N LEU A 64 -40.14 14.14 10.91
CA LEU A 64 -41.10 14.74 9.99
C LEU A 64 -41.99 15.68 10.80
N PRO A 65 -42.26 16.91 10.31
CA PRO A 65 -43.27 17.77 10.90
C PRO A 65 -44.62 17.03 10.95
N ASP A 66 -45.38 17.20 12.04
CA ASP A 66 -46.61 16.44 12.33
C ASP A 66 -47.64 16.46 11.17
N GLU A 67 -47.61 17.52 10.36
CA GLU A 67 -48.47 17.71 9.19
C GLU A 67 -48.19 16.71 8.04
N PHE A 68 -46.96 16.18 7.95
CA PHE A 68 -46.55 15.24 6.89
C PHE A 68 -46.60 13.77 7.35
N LYS A 69 -46.72 13.52 8.65
CA LYS A 69 -46.74 12.17 9.23
C LYS A 69 -47.87 11.27 8.67
N PRO A 70 -49.13 11.73 8.53
CA PRO A 70 -50.23 10.89 8.01
C PRO A 70 -50.09 10.52 6.53
N PHE A 71 -49.40 11.35 5.75
CA PHE A 71 -49.08 11.06 4.35
C PHE A 71 -47.99 9.99 4.26
N PHE A 72 -46.92 10.14 5.05
CA PHE A 72 -45.82 9.19 5.13
C PHE A 72 -46.29 7.83 5.66
N ASP A 73 -47.03 7.79 6.77
CA ASP A 73 -47.52 6.53 7.36
C ASP A 73 -48.30 5.68 6.34
N ARG A 74 -49.22 6.29 5.56
CA ARG A 74 -49.98 5.59 4.51
C ARG A 74 -49.14 5.15 3.30
N PHE A 75 -48.07 5.88 2.99
CA PHE A 75 -47.16 5.53 1.89
C PHE A 75 -46.30 4.30 2.23
N PHE A 76 -45.82 4.21 3.48
CA PHE A 76 -44.95 3.13 3.94
C PHE A 76 -45.73 1.90 4.45
N GLU A 77 -47.00 2.04 4.83
CA GLU A 77 -47.87 0.91 5.21
C GLU A 77 -48.25 0.05 3.99
N ASN A 78 -48.36 0.66 2.80
CA ASN A 78 -48.70 -0.02 1.54
C ASN A 78 -47.48 -0.45 0.70
N ASN A 79 -46.28 0.01 1.06
CA ASN A 79 -45.02 -0.39 0.44
C ASN A 79 -43.98 -0.58 1.55
N PRO A 80 -43.80 -1.81 2.08
CA PRO A 80 -42.70 -2.08 2.99
C PRO A 80 -41.40 -1.77 2.24
N MET A 81 -40.75 -0.67 2.59
CA MET A 81 -39.39 -0.44 2.12
C MET A 81 -38.56 -1.65 2.52
N PRO A 82 -37.73 -2.20 1.61
CA PRO A 82 -36.67 -3.10 2.04
C PRO A 82 -35.93 -2.36 3.13
N ASN A 83 -35.83 -2.96 4.31
CA ASN A 83 -35.01 -2.45 5.37
C ASN A 83 -33.60 -2.36 4.80
N GLU A 84 -33.21 -1.20 4.28
CA GLU A 84 -31.82 -0.87 3.96
C GLU A 84 -31.13 -0.77 5.32
N GLN A 85 -30.93 -1.95 5.92
CA GLN A 85 -29.86 -2.17 6.86
C GLN A 85 -28.64 -1.57 6.17
N TYR A 86 -28.18 -0.44 6.69
CA TYR A 86 -26.87 0.10 6.39
C TYR A 86 -25.88 -1.05 6.65
N ARG A 87 -25.64 -1.88 5.63
CA ARG A 87 -24.52 -2.80 5.59
C ARG A 87 -23.33 -1.89 5.47
N GLN A 88 -22.84 -1.41 6.61
CA GLN A 88 -21.55 -0.77 6.70
C GLN A 88 -20.57 -1.77 6.10
N THR A 89 -20.04 -1.43 4.94
CA THR A 89 -19.07 -2.26 4.25
C THR A 89 -17.82 -2.30 5.13
N PRO A 90 -17.25 -3.48 5.42
CA PRO A 90 -15.96 -3.55 6.09
C PRO A 90 -14.96 -2.64 5.38
N SER A 91 -14.19 -1.89 6.17
CA SER A 91 -13.08 -1.10 5.67
C SER A 91 -11.89 -2.04 5.45
N PHE A 92 -11.34 -2.02 4.24
CA PHE A 92 -10.20 -2.84 3.85
C PHE A 92 -9.01 -1.93 3.59
N GLY A 93 -7.85 -2.31 4.12
CA GLY A 93 -6.59 -1.61 3.90
C GLY A 93 -5.40 -2.55 3.94
N SER A 94 -4.22 -1.96 3.87
CA SER A 94 -2.95 -2.67 4.01
C SER A 94 -2.19 -2.15 5.22
N GLY A 95 -1.31 -2.98 5.75
CA GLY A 95 -0.41 -2.62 6.83
C GLY A 95 0.97 -3.21 6.63
N PHE A 96 1.93 -2.71 7.39
CA PHE A 96 3.29 -3.21 7.43
C PHE A 96 3.65 -3.62 8.84
N ILE A 97 4.16 -4.84 9.02
CA ILE A 97 4.69 -5.30 10.28
C ILE A 97 6.05 -4.61 10.50
N ILE A 98 6.13 -3.77 11.54
CA ILE A 98 7.32 -2.96 11.84
C ILE A 98 8.14 -3.51 13.00
N SER A 99 7.64 -4.53 13.70
CA SER A 99 8.35 -5.17 14.80
C SER A 99 8.00 -6.66 14.91
N GLN A 100 8.97 -7.47 15.34
CA GLN A 100 8.85 -8.94 15.39
C GLN A 100 7.82 -9.42 16.41
N ASP A 101 7.51 -8.59 17.40
CA ASP A 101 6.53 -8.79 18.46
C ASP A 101 5.12 -8.31 18.07
N GLY A 102 4.83 -8.03 16.79
CA GLY A 102 3.44 -7.83 16.34
C GLY A 102 2.95 -6.39 16.23
N TYR A 103 3.84 -5.39 16.17
CA TYR A 103 3.42 -4.03 15.82
C TYR A 103 3.21 -3.88 14.32
N VAL A 104 2.03 -3.37 13.94
CA VAL A 104 1.61 -3.15 12.55
C VAL A 104 1.26 -1.68 12.33
N MET A 105 1.87 -1.06 11.32
CA MET A 105 1.55 0.30 10.91
C MET A 105 0.58 0.30 9.72
N THR A 106 -0.46 1.12 9.80
CA THR A 106 -1.46 1.30 8.72
C THR A 106 -1.96 2.75 8.68
N ASN A 107 -2.96 3.02 7.85
CA ASN A 107 -3.59 4.32 7.76
C ASN A 107 -4.69 4.49 8.82
N ASN A 108 -4.81 5.69 9.38
CA ASN A 108 -5.87 6.00 10.35
C ASN A 108 -7.26 5.87 9.72
N HIS A 109 -7.47 6.32 8.48
CA HIS A 109 -8.78 6.22 7.83
C HIS A 109 -9.24 4.76 7.63
N VAL A 110 -8.33 3.78 7.61
CA VAL A 110 -8.67 2.36 7.51
C VAL A 110 -9.37 1.88 8.78
N VAL A 111 -8.87 2.30 9.95
CA VAL A 111 -9.29 1.78 11.26
C VAL A 111 -10.19 2.74 12.04
N SER A 112 -10.40 3.96 11.55
CA SER A 112 -11.13 5.02 12.25
C SER A 112 -12.59 4.60 12.52
N GLY A 113 -12.96 4.50 13.80
CA GLY A 113 -14.32 4.18 14.23
C GLY A 113 -14.72 2.72 14.04
N ALA A 114 -13.74 1.83 13.86
CA ALA A 114 -13.93 0.40 13.88
C ALA A 114 -14.09 -0.09 15.33
N ASP A 115 -15.01 -1.04 15.52
CA ASP A 115 -15.22 -1.75 16.79
C ASP A 115 -14.37 -3.03 16.85
N GLU A 116 -14.04 -3.61 15.70
CA GLU A 116 -13.22 -4.80 15.55
C GLU A 116 -12.19 -4.58 14.44
N ILE A 117 -10.94 -4.92 14.71
CA ILE A 117 -9.84 -4.85 13.74
C ILE A 117 -9.18 -6.23 13.69
N THR A 118 -9.03 -6.77 12.49
CA THR A 118 -8.29 -8.02 12.27
C THR A 118 -7.20 -7.84 11.21
N ILE A 119 -6.10 -8.56 11.40
CA ILE A 119 -4.96 -8.60 10.50
C ILE A 119 -4.93 -9.97 9.83
N THR A 120 -4.86 -9.99 8.50
CA THR A 120 -4.59 -11.21 7.73
C THR A 120 -3.14 -11.19 7.25
N LEU A 121 -2.36 -12.20 7.63
CA LEU A 121 -0.95 -12.33 7.27
C LEU A 121 -0.75 -12.93 5.86
N ASN A 122 0.51 -13.13 5.48
CA ASN A 122 0.85 -13.76 4.20
C ASN A 122 0.37 -15.22 4.09
N ASP A 123 0.39 -15.97 5.20
CA ASP A 123 -0.08 -17.36 5.29
C ASP A 123 -1.61 -17.50 5.44
N GLU A 124 -2.35 -16.42 5.20
CA GLU A 124 -3.81 -16.32 5.33
C GLU A 124 -4.36 -16.46 6.76
N SER A 125 -3.49 -16.58 7.77
CA SER A 125 -3.92 -16.58 9.17
C SER A 125 -4.50 -15.23 9.58
N ILE A 126 -5.57 -15.25 10.37
CA ILE A 126 -6.32 -14.06 10.80
C ILE A 126 -6.15 -13.88 12.31
N HIS A 127 -5.75 -12.67 12.71
CA HIS A 127 -5.47 -12.31 14.11
C HIS A 127 -6.21 -11.05 14.51
N ASN A 128 -6.72 -11.01 15.74
CA ASN A 128 -7.30 -9.79 16.28
C ASN A 128 -6.19 -8.78 16.57
N ALA A 129 -6.47 -7.51 16.29
CA ALA A 129 -5.56 -6.39 16.51
C ALA A 129 -6.16 -5.39 17.48
N GLU A 130 -5.30 -4.90 18.37
CA GLU A 130 -5.63 -3.77 19.25
C GLU A 130 -5.08 -2.47 18.66
N LEU A 131 -5.87 -1.40 18.75
CA LEU A 131 -5.40 -0.06 18.40
C LEU A 131 -4.52 0.49 19.53
N VAL A 132 -3.22 0.59 19.29
CA VAL A 132 -2.25 1.19 20.23
C VAL A 132 -2.35 2.71 20.20
N GLY A 133 -2.56 3.29 19.02
CA GLY A 133 -2.79 4.71 18.86
C GLY A 133 -2.95 5.11 17.39
N SER A 134 -3.52 6.29 17.16
CA SER A 134 -3.63 6.88 15.81
C SER A 134 -3.43 8.39 15.81
N ASP A 135 -2.92 8.91 14.69
CA ASP A 135 -2.84 10.34 14.41
C ASP A 135 -3.63 10.65 13.12
N LYS A 136 -4.74 11.37 13.28
CA LYS A 136 -5.60 11.80 12.18
C LYS A 136 -4.88 12.79 11.24
N ARG A 137 -3.93 13.59 11.75
CA ARG A 137 -3.25 14.63 10.94
C ARG A 137 -2.28 14.01 9.95
N SER A 138 -1.51 13.02 10.37
CA SER A 138 -0.62 12.25 9.48
C SER A 138 -1.32 11.09 8.77
N ASP A 139 -2.58 10.80 9.12
CA ASP A 139 -3.35 9.64 8.68
C ASP A 139 -2.64 8.30 8.97
N LEU A 140 -2.06 8.15 10.16
CA LEU A 140 -1.35 6.95 10.60
C LEU A 140 -2.02 6.29 11.80
N ALA A 141 -1.96 4.97 11.87
CA ALA A 141 -2.36 4.19 13.03
C ALA A 141 -1.36 3.07 13.32
N LEU A 142 -1.17 2.79 14.60
CA LEU A 142 -0.36 1.70 15.11
C LEU A 142 -1.25 0.66 15.78
N LEU A 143 -1.15 -0.56 15.31
CA LEU A 143 -1.89 -1.72 15.80
C LEU A 143 -0.93 -2.71 16.46
N LYS A 144 -1.46 -3.56 17.36
CA LYS A 144 -0.73 -4.66 17.98
C LYS A 144 -1.51 -5.96 17.78
N ILE A 145 -0.83 -7.00 17.31
CA ILE A 145 -1.32 -8.39 17.33
C ILE A 145 -0.49 -9.21 18.32
N ASP A 146 -1.09 -10.22 18.94
CA ASP A 146 -0.42 -11.08 19.93
C ASP A 146 0.31 -12.25 19.25
N MET A 147 1.48 -11.94 18.66
CA MET A 147 2.35 -12.92 18.01
C MET A 147 3.81 -12.47 18.02
N ASP A 148 4.71 -13.44 17.94
CA ASP A 148 6.15 -13.26 17.91
C ASP A 148 6.77 -13.84 16.62
N ASN A 149 8.04 -13.49 16.39
CA ASN A 149 8.86 -13.96 15.26
C ASN A 149 8.29 -13.60 13.88
N LEU A 150 7.64 -12.44 13.78
CA LEU A 150 7.05 -12.00 12.53
C LEU A 150 8.10 -11.44 11.55
N PRO A 151 7.87 -11.59 10.24
CA PRO A 151 8.65 -10.87 9.23
C PRO A 151 8.42 -9.37 9.38
N VAL A 152 9.50 -8.58 9.36
CA VAL A 152 9.44 -7.13 9.54
C VAL A 152 9.96 -6.40 8.32
N VAL A 153 9.31 -5.30 7.96
CA VAL A 153 9.88 -4.39 6.95
C VAL A 153 11.10 -3.67 7.50
N THR A 154 12.07 -3.41 6.63
CA THR A 154 13.19 -2.52 6.97
C THR A 154 12.77 -1.07 6.78
N ILE A 155 12.81 -0.27 7.84
CA ILE A 155 12.51 1.17 7.76
C ILE A 155 13.75 1.92 7.24
N GLY A 156 13.58 2.58 6.09
CA GLY A 156 14.60 3.46 5.50
C GLY A 156 14.47 4.92 5.92
N ASN A 157 15.43 5.75 5.53
CA ASN A 157 15.38 7.19 5.72
C ASN A 157 14.79 7.90 4.50
N SER A 158 13.59 8.47 4.64
CA SER A 158 12.91 9.18 3.56
C SER A 158 13.60 10.49 3.14
N SER A 159 14.49 11.03 3.99
CA SER A 159 15.28 12.24 3.68
C SER A 159 16.28 11.99 2.55
N ASP A 160 16.73 10.76 2.39
CA ASP A 160 17.78 10.38 1.44
C ASP A 160 17.23 10.12 0.02
N LEU A 161 15.91 9.91 -0.09
CA LEU A 161 15.24 9.69 -1.39
C LEU A 161 15.45 10.85 -2.35
N LYS A 162 15.57 10.59 -3.64
CA LYS A 162 15.69 11.63 -4.69
C LYS A 162 14.52 11.56 -5.67
N LEU A 163 14.20 12.70 -6.27
CA LEU A 163 13.20 12.76 -7.34
C LEU A 163 13.66 11.91 -8.52
N GLY A 164 12.72 11.15 -9.11
CA GLY A 164 13.00 10.23 -10.21
C GLY A 164 13.58 8.87 -9.80
N GLU A 165 13.86 8.64 -8.51
CA GLU A 165 14.24 7.31 -8.04
C GLU A 165 13.10 6.32 -8.22
N TRP A 166 13.46 5.10 -8.64
CA TRP A 166 12.52 4.00 -8.74
C TRP A 166 12.00 3.58 -7.37
N VAL A 167 10.68 3.40 -7.28
CA VAL A 167 10.00 2.93 -6.08
C VAL A 167 8.98 1.86 -6.42
N LEU A 168 8.61 1.11 -5.39
CA LEU A 168 7.62 0.07 -5.45
C LEU A 168 6.59 0.31 -4.36
N ALA A 169 5.31 0.31 -4.72
CA ALA A 169 4.20 0.29 -3.78
C ALA A 169 3.69 -1.15 -3.68
N ILE A 170 3.66 -1.68 -2.45
CA ILE A 170 3.15 -3.01 -2.14
C ILE A 170 1.94 -2.84 -1.23
N GLY A 171 0.84 -3.53 -1.53
CA GLY A 171 -0.36 -3.51 -0.70
C GLY A 171 -1.46 -4.40 -1.27
N SER A 172 -2.54 -4.55 -0.52
CA SER A 172 -3.74 -5.32 -0.84
C SER A 172 -4.97 -4.42 -0.85
N PRO A 173 -5.13 -3.52 -1.83
CA PRO A 173 -6.34 -2.72 -1.95
C PRO A 173 -7.54 -3.65 -2.23
N PHE A 174 -8.69 -3.35 -1.62
CA PHE A 174 -9.96 -4.08 -1.82
C PHE A 174 -9.98 -5.57 -1.40
N GLY A 175 -9.02 -6.01 -0.58
CA GLY A 175 -8.95 -7.41 -0.15
C GLY A 175 -8.51 -8.38 -1.25
N PHE A 176 -7.95 -7.88 -2.36
CA PHE A 176 -7.26 -8.72 -3.35
C PHE A 176 -5.90 -9.20 -2.81
N ASP A 177 -5.42 -10.30 -3.40
CA ASP A 177 -4.06 -10.78 -3.18
C ASP A 177 -3.04 -9.66 -3.42
N ARG A 178 -2.05 -9.59 -2.53
CA ARG A 178 -1.01 -8.54 -2.45
C ARG A 178 -0.54 -8.09 -3.84
N THR A 179 -0.88 -6.85 -4.17
CA THR A 179 -0.54 -6.18 -5.42
C THR A 179 0.76 -5.40 -5.29
N VAL A 180 1.48 -5.32 -6.40
CA VAL A 180 2.75 -4.62 -6.51
C VAL A 180 2.69 -3.66 -7.69
N THR A 181 2.95 -2.37 -7.44
CA THR A 181 2.96 -1.31 -8.46
C THR A 181 4.31 -0.61 -8.47
N ALA A 182 4.99 -0.60 -9.62
CA ALA A 182 6.25 0.13 -9.79
C ALA A 182 6.00 1.59 -10.24
N GLY A 183 6.85 2.51 -9.79
CA GLY A 183 6.78 3.92 -10.15
C GLY A 183 8.07 4.66 -9.82
N ILE A 184 8.00 5.98 -9.79
CA ILE A 184 9.12 6.86 -9.42
C ILE A 184 8.71 7.84 -8.34
N VAL A 185 9.68 8.32 -7.54
CA VAL A 185 9.47 9.44 -6.62
C VAL A 185 9.17 10.70 -7.42
N SER A 186 7.92 11.13 -7.41
CA SER A 186 7.47 12.34 -8.13
C SER A 186 7.62 13.62 -7.31
N GLY A 187 7.67 13.53 -5.98
CA GLY A 187 7.77 14.68 -5.07
C GLY A 187 8.15 14.27 -3.65
N LYS A 188 8.90 15.11 -2.91
CA LYS A 188 9.33 14.85 -1.52
C LYS A 188 8.59 15.68 -0.46
N LYS A 189 7.88 16.73 -0.85
CA LYS A 189 7.14 17.61 0.07
C LYS A 189 5.69 17.67 -0.36
N ARG A 190 4.79 17.40 0.58
CA ARG A 190 3.42 17.88 0.54
C ARG A 190 3.36 19.07 1.51
N ASN A 191 3.16 20.27 0.98
CA ASN A 191 2.77 21.40 1.82
C ASN A 191 1.37 21.07 2.36
N SER A 192 1.29 20.67 3.62
CA SER A 192 0.03 20.70 4.36
C SER A 192 -0.04 22.09 4.99
N ALA A 193 -0.69 23.01 4.27
CA ALA A 193 -1.17 24.25 4.87
C ALA A 193 -2.32 23.95 5.84
#